data_AF-A0A1M7NB02-F1
#
_entry.id   AF-A0A1M7NB02-F1
#
_cell.length_a   1.000
_cell.length_b   1.000
_cell.length_c   1.000
_cell.angle_alpha   90.00
_cell.angle_beta   90.00
_cell.angle_gamma   90.00
#
_symmetry.space_group_name_H-M   'P 1'
#
loop_
_entity.id
_entity.type
_entity.pdbx_description
1 polymer ?
#
loop_
_entity_poly.entity_id
_entity_poly.type
_entity_poly.pdbx_seq_one_letter_code
_entity_poly.pdbx_strand_id
1 'polypeptide(L)'
;MNANDPNLIALEKVAMALGELREELVLVGGCSVGLLITDPASPPVRETNDVDLVAEVAGIGGYYALCEKLARRGFTQSASDDHMCRWVQGSLQLDVMPSDESVLGHSTNRWYPHAIRSAQRRQLPSGTEVLVVSAPLFLATKLEAFYDRGQGDYLGHHDMEDIINVIDGRPEIATEVEAADQEVRDHLRQEFDDLLADPRFVDVIPMHLRGDLTSQARARVILDRLRRLAGL
;
A
#
# COMPACT_ATOMS: atom_id res chain seq x y z
N MET A 1 -3.59 -13.65 -8.22
CA MET A 1 -2.50 -13.53 -7.23
C MET A 1 -1.26 -14.18 -7.81
N ASN A 2 -0.14 -13.46 -7.86
CA ASN A 2 1.11 -13.98 -8.38
C ASN A 2 1.71 -14.96 -7.37
N ALA A 3 1.89 -16.24 -7.75
CA ALA A 3 2.46 -17.26 -6.86
C ALA A 3 3.92 -16.99 -6.46
N ASN A 4 4.60 -16.08 -7.19
CA ASN A 4 5.98 -15.68 -6.91
C ASN A 4 6.08 -14.39 -6.08
N ASP A 5 4.98 -13.88 -5.53
CA ASP A 5 5.03 -12.73 -4.62
C ASP A 5 5.78 -13.13 -3.33
N PRO A 6 6.95 -12.51 -3.05
CA PRO A 6 7.77 -12.88 -1.91
C PRO A 6 7.07 -12.59 -0.56
N ASN A 7 6.08 -11.70 -0.55
CA ASN A 7 5.41 -11.28 0.68
C ASN A 7 4.31 -12.25 1.13
N LEU A 8 3.89 -13.20 0.29
CA LEU A 8 2.78 -14.11 0.61
C LEU A 8 3.04 -14.94 1.87
N ILE A 9 4.27 -15.42 2.07
CA ILE A 9 4.61 -16.21 3.26
C ILE A 9 4.48 -15.37 4.53
N ALA A 10 4.91 -14.10 4.47
CA ALA A 10 4.78 -13.18 5.60
C ALA A 10 3.29 -12.88 5.87
N LEU A 11 2.52 -12.55 4.82
CA LEU A 11 1.09 -12.27 4.92
C LEU A 11 0.29 -13.43 5.49
N GLU A 12 0.60 -14.67 5.10
CA GLU A 12 -0.03 -15.88 5.64
C GLU A 12 0.25 -16.03 7.14
N LYS A 13 1.51 -15.87 7.55
CA LYS A 13 1.89 -15.92 8.97
C LYS A 13 1.21 -14.84 9.78
N VAL A 14 1.14 -13.62 9.24
CA VAL A 14 0.45 -12.49 9.87
C VAL A 14 -1.05 -12.77 9.99
N ALA A 15 -1.70 -13.24 8.93
CA ALA A 15 -3.13 -13.57 8.94
C ALA A 15 -3.47 -14.64 9.99
N MET A 16 -2.63 -15.67 10.11
CA MET A 16 -2.77 -16.68 11.16
C MET A 16 -2.56 -16.11 12.57
N ALA A 17 -1.51 -15.31 12.76
CA ALA A 17 -1.17 -14.72 14.06
C ALA A 17 -2.25 -13.75 14.57
N LEU A 18 -2.75 -12.89 13.69
CA LEU A 18 -3.86 -11.97 13.95
C LEU A 18 -5.18 -12.71 14.22
N GLY A 19 -5.38 -13.87 13.57
CA GLY A 19 -6.65 -14.59 13.56
C GLY A 19 -7.82 -13.66 13.28
N GLU A 20 -8.89 -13.66 14.09
CA GLU A 20 -10.08 -12.83 13.84
C GLU A 20 -9.79 -11.32 13.75
N LEU A 21 -8.70 -10.83 14.35
CA LEU A 21 -8.34 -9.41 14.28
C LEU A 21 -8.05 -8.94 12.84
N ARG A 22 -7.76 -9.87 11.92
CA ARG A 22 -7.61 -9.56 10.49
C ARG A 22 -8.88 -9.00 9.84
N GLU A 23 -10.04 -9.17 10.49
CA GLU A 23 -11.32 -8.61 10.04
C GLU A 23 -11.50 -7.14 10.44
N GLU A 24 -10.64 -6.63 11.32
CA GLU A 24 -10.63 -5.23 11.78
C GLU A 24 -9.44 -4.43 11.21
N LEU A 25 -8.53 -5.08 10.49
CA LEU A 25 -7.24 -4.53 10.06
C LEU A 25 -7.09 -4.60 8.54
N VAL A 26 -6.78 -3.46 7.92
CA VAL A 26 -6.66 -3.33 6.47
C VAL A 26 -5.20 -3.19 6.06
N LEU A 27 -4.76 -4.04 5.14
CA LEU A 27 -3.43 -3.98 4.54
C LEU A 27 -3.33 -2.76 3.61
N VAL A 28 -2.37 -1.87 3.89
CA VAL A 28 -2.10 -0.63 3.14
C VAL A 28 -0.65 -0.49 2.67
N GLY A 29 0.23 -1.37 3.15
CA GLY A 29 1.68 -1.31 2.94
C GLY A 29 2.20 -1.86 1.63
N GLY A 30 3.52 -1.81 1.44
CA GLY A 30 4.18 -2.39 0.26
C GLY A 30 3.92 -3.89 0.09
N CYS A 31 3.72 -4.62 1.20
CA CYS A 31 3.32 -6.03 1.18
C CYS A 31 1.99 -6.29 0.44
N SER A 32 1.14 -5.27 0.27
CA SER A 32 -0.14 -5.39 -0.45
C SER A 32 0.00 -5.31 -1.97
N VAL A 33 1.13 -4.81 -2.51
CA VAL A 33 1.32 -4.56 -3.95
C VAL A 33 1.08 -5.84 -4.77
N GLY A 34 1.65 -6.97 -4.35
CA GLY A 34 1.48 -8.24 -5.07
C GLY A 34 0.04 -8.79 -5.04
N LEU A 35 -0.77 -8.38 -4.05
CA LEU A 35 -2.20 -8.68 -3.97
C LEU A 35 -3.04 -7.79 -4.91
N LEU A 36 -2.54 -6.59 -5.23
CA LEU A 36 -3.19 -5.61 -6.11
C LEU A 36 -2.83 -5.82 -7.59
N ILE A 37 -1.74 -6.52 -7.91
CA ILE A 37 -1.35 -6.83 -9.28
C ILE A 37 -2.25 -7.94 -9.87
N THR A 38 -2.77 -7.69 -11.07
CA THR A 38 -3.66 -8.60 -11.82
C THR A 38 -3.05 -9.10 -13.13
N ASP A 39 -2.05 -8.41 -13.68
CA ASP A 39 -1.32 -8.85 -14.87
C ASP A 39 -0.31 -9.96 -14.50
N PRO A 40 -0.50 -11.21 -14.98
CA PRO A 40 0.39 -12.32 -14.68
C PRO A 40 1.79 -12.18 -15.31
N ALA A 41 1.96 -11.29 -16.29
CA ALA A 41 3.25 -10.99 -16.90
C ALA A 41 4.03 -9.89 -16.15
N SER A 42 3.50 -9.36 -15.06
CA SER A 42 4.19 -8.37 -14.24
C SER A 42 5.46 -8.96 -13.60
N PRO A 43 6.54 -8.17 -13.50
CA PRO A 43 7.70 -8.55 -12.71
C PRO A 43 7.33 -8.86 -11.24
N PRO A 44 8.17 -9.63 -10.53
CA PRO A 44 7.99 -9.81 -9.09
C PRO A 44 8.16 -8.48 -8.35
N VAL A 45 7.36 -8.30 -7.29
CA VAL A 45 7.44 -7.15 -6.40
C VAL A 45 8.59 -7.30 -5.41
N ARG A 46 9.00 -6.20 -4.78
CA ARG A 46 10.00 -6.19 -3.71
C ARG A 46 9.46 -6.91 -2.46
N GLU A 47 10.36 -7.58 -1.75
CA GLU A 47 10.09 -8.12 -0.40
C GLU A 47 10.08 -6.99 0.63
N THR A 48 9.10 -6.98 1.53
CA THR A 48 9.02 -6.05 2.66
C THR A 48 9.40 -6.74 3.97
N ASN A 49 9.96 -5.97 4.91
CA ASN A 49 10.33 -6.49 6.22
C ASN A 49 9.14 -6.49 7.19
N ASP A 50 8.14 -5.67 6.88
CA ASP A 50 7.00 -5.34 7.72
C ASP A 50 5.69 -5.36 6.94
N VAL A 51 4.61 -5.47 7.70
CA VAL A 51 3.23 -5.48 7.21
C VAL A 51 2.50 -4.29 7.82
N ASP A 52 2.24 -3.28 6.98
CA ASP A 52 1.48 -2.10 7.37
C ASP A 52 -0.03 -2.37 7.36
N LEU A 53 -0.65 -2.13 8.51
CA LEU A 53 -2.06 -2.33 8.78
C LEU A 53 -2.66 -1.04 9.31
N VAL A 54 -3.88 -0.74 8.88
CA VAL A 54 -4.65 0.37 9.42
C VAL A 54 -5.93 -0.12 10.08
N ALA A 55 -6.28 0.51 11.20
CA ALA A 55 -7.46 0.19 11.99
C ALA A 55 -8.40 1.40 12.13
N GLU A 56 -9.70 1.13 12.13
CA GLU A 56 -10.70 2.12 12.55
C GLU A 56 -10.69 2.23 14.08
N VAL A 57 -10.23 3.36 14.61
CA VAL A 57 -10.22 3.61 16.05
C VAL A 57 -10.76 5.00 16.34
N ALA A 58 -11.64 5.10 17.34
CA ALA A 58 -12.16 6.37 17.82
C ALA A 58 -11.26 6.89 18.94
N GLY A 59 -10.34 7.79 18.61
CA GLY A 59 -9.40 8.39 19.55
C GLY A 59 -8.48 7.41 20.28
N ILE A 60 -7.73 7.96 21.24
CA ILE A 60 -6.66 7.24 21.96
C ILE A 60 -7.15 5.99 22.70
N GLY A 61 -8.38 6.03 23.26
CA GLY A 61 -8.96 4.92 24.00
C GLY A 61 -9.25 3.71 23.11
N GLY A 62 -9.76 3.94 21.89
CA GLY A 62 -9.97 2.87 20.90
C GLY A 62 -8.64 2.24 20.47
N TYR A 63 -7.61 3.06 20.30
CA TYR A 63 -6.27 2.56 19.97
C TYR A 63 -5.68 1.70 21.09
N TYR A 64 -5.78 2.10 22.36
CA TYR A 64 -5.33 1.25 23.47
C TYR A 64 -6.08 -0.08 23.55
N ALA A 65 -7.39 -0.09 23.28
CA ALA A 65 -8.14 -1.34 23.22
C ALA A 65 -7.65 -2.26 22.09
N LEU A 66 -7.30 -1.71 20.93
CA LEU A 66 -6.66 -2.46 19.84
C LEU A 66 -5.28 -2.99 20.27
N CYS A 67 -4.46 -2.18 20.93
CA CYS A 67 -3.17 -2.59 21.49
C CYS A 67 -3.32 -3.79 22.44
N GLU A 68 -4.34 -3.79 23.31
CA GLU A 68 -4.63 -4.94 24.17
C GLU A 68 -5.00 -6.20 23.37
N LYS A 69 -5.78 -6.07 22.29
CA LYS A 69 -6.14 -7.20 21.42
C LYS A 69 -4.87 -7.80 20.78
N LEU A 70 -3.96 -6.97 20.28
CA LEU A 70 -2.68 -7.39 19.73
C LEU A 70 -1.81 -8.09 20.78
N ALA A 71 -1.73 -7.52 21.99
CA ALA A 71 -1.00 -8.12 23.10
C ALA A 71 -1.55 -9.51 23.49
N ARG A 72 -2.89 -9.68 23.51
CA ARG A 72 -3.53 -10.99 23.75
C ARG A 72 -3.24 -12.01 22.64
N ARG A 73 -2.92 -11.57 21.42
CA ARG A 73 -2.44 -12.42 20.33
C ARG A 73 -0.94 -12.76 20.42
N GLY A 74 -0.25 -12.24 21.45
CA GLY A 74 1.16 -12.50 21.68
C GLY A 74 2.10 -11.58 20.91
N PHE A 75 1.60 -10.45 20.39
CA PHE A 75 2.44 -9.39 19.88
C PHE A 75 2.94 -8.50 21.03
N THR A 76 4.15 -7.98 20.90
CA THR A 76 4.71 -6.99 21.83
C THR A 76 5.05 -5.72 21.06
N GLN A 77 4.80 -4.55 21.65
CA GLN A 77 5.25 -3.29 21.04
C GLN A 77 6.77 -3.25 21.00
N SER A 78 7.31 -2.75 19.88
CA SER A 78 8.75 -2.48 19.79
C SER A 78 9.11 -1.37 20.78
N ALA A 79 10.19 -1.56 21.54
CA ALA A 79 10.71 -0.56 22.47
C ALA A 79 11.53 0.55 21.77
N SER A 80 11.55 0.58 20.43
CA SER A 80 12.25 1.60 19.64
C SER A 80 11.38 2.85 19.48
N ASP A 81 11.90 4.00 19.89
CA ASP A 81 11.20 5.30 19.88
C ASP A 81 10.73 5.75 18.48
N ASP A 82 11.34 5.25 17.40
CA ASP A 82 11.05 5.73 16.03
C ASP A 82 9.73 5.19 15.42
N HIS A 83 9.12 4.14 16.01
CA HIS A 83 7.92 3.50 15.42
C HIS A 83 6.91 3.09 16.51
N MET A 84 6.19 4.06 17.08
CA MET A 84 5.19 3.82 18.12
C MET A 84 4.08 2.83 17.72
N CYS A 85 3.86 2.64 16.41
CA CYS A 85 2.88 1.73 15.85
C CYS A 85 3.41 0.30 15.61
N ARG A 86 4.69 0.02 15.90
CA ARG A 86 5.33 -1.25 15.55
C ARG A 86 5.11 -2.34 16.60
N TRP A 87 4.66 -3.50 16.13
CA TRP A 87 4.40 -4.71 16.89
C TRP A 87 5.22 -5.87 16.35
N VAL A 88 5.75 -6.68 17.26
CA VAL A 88 6.59 -7.83 16.91
C VAL A 88 6.06 -9.11 17.52
N GLN A 89 6.17 -10.21 16.78
CA GLN A 89 5.95 -11.57 17.27
C GLN A 89 6.91 -12.54 16.57
N GLY A 90 7.96 -12.96 17.28
CA GLY A 90 9.04 -13.74 16.67
C GLY A 90 9.74 -12.91 15.59
N SER A 91 9.70 -13.38 14.34
CA SER A 91 10.25 -12.66 13.18
C SER A 91 9.22 -11.79 12.45
N LEU A 92 7.97 -11.73 12.91
CA LEU A 92 6.93 -10.90 12.29
C LEU A 92 7.02 -9.48 12.83
N GLN A 93 6.92 -8.51 11.91
CA GLN A 93 6.86 -7.09 12.19
C GLN A 93 5.60 -6.50 11.56
N LEU A 94 4.76 -5.88 12.38
CA LEU A 94 3.52 -5.22 11.97
C LEU A 94 3.56 -3.76 12.36
N ASP A 95 3.22 -2.88 11.43
CA ASP A 95 3.01 -1.47 11.75
C ASP A 95 1.49 -1.22 11.75
N VAL A 96 0.91 -1.11 12.95
CA VAL A 96 -0.55 -0.97 13.14
C VAL A 96 -0.89 0.47 13.45
N MET A 97 -1.35 1.18 12.42
CA MET A 97 -1.66 2.60 12.46
C MET A 97 -3.15 2.85 12.74
N PRO A 98 -3.49 3.86 13.55
CA PRO A 98 -4.85 4.35 13.65
C PRO A 98 -5.23 5.11 12.37
N SER A 99 -6.53 5.19 12.07
CA SER A 99 -7.07 6.08 11.03
C SER A 99 -7.34 7.51 11.51
N ASP A 100 -7.28 7.74 12.82
CA ASP A 100 -7.51 9.04 13.46
C ASP A 100 -6.16 9.69 13.83
N GLU A 101 -5.91 10.87 13.27
CA GLU A 101 -4.69 11.66 13.47
C GLU A 101 -4.46 12.10 14.92
N SER A 102 -5.54 12.20 15.72
CA SER A 102 -5.46 12.64 17.11
C SER A 102 -4.82 11.60 18.05
N VAL A 103 -4.58 10.39 17.57
CA VAL A 103 -4.13 9.24 18.37
C VAL A 103 -2.62 9.20 18.54
N LEU A 104 -1.85 9.36 17.46
CA LEU A 104 -0.38 9.25 17.49
C LEU A 104 0.34 10.59 17.36
N GLY A 105 -0.37 11.71 17.18
CA GLY A 105 0.22 13.05 17.16
C GLY A 105 1.11 13.35 15.93
N HIS A 106 1.11 12.47 14.93
CA HIS A 106 1.74 12.66 13.62
C HIS A 106 0.68 12.68 12.52
N SER A 107 1.00 13.28 11.37
CA SER A 107 0.17 13.33 10.18
C SER A 107 -0.25 11.91 9.79
N THR A 108 -1.46 11.52 10.18
CA THR A 108 -2.02 10.23 9.76
C THR A 108 -2.49 10.40 8.33
N ASN A 109 -2.22 9.40 7.49
CA ASN A 109 -2.58 9.46 6.08
C ASN A 109 -4.08 9.71 5.93
N ARG A 110 -4.46 10.84 5.33
CA ARG A 110 -5.86 11.29 5.24
C ARG A 110 -6.79 10.30 4.53
N TRP A 111 -6.23 9.39 3.72
CA TRP A 111 -6.99 8.38 2.99
C TRP A 111 -7.34 7.16 3.83
N TYR A 112 -6.76 6.97 5.01
CA TYR A 112 -6.97 5.80 5.86
C TYR A 112 -8.43 5.54 6.25
N PRO A 113 -9.23 6.54 6.70
CA PRO A 113 -10.65 6.32 6.95
C PRO A 113 -11.40 5.80 5.71
N HIS A 114 -11.03 6.28 4.52
CA HIS A 114 -11.64 5.82 3.28
C HIS A 114 -11.16 4.41 2.90
N ALA A 115 -9.84 4.17 2.96
CA ALA A 115 -9.23 2.86 2.70
C ALA A 115 -9.89 1.76 3.52
N ILE A 116 -10.23 2.03 4.79
CA ILE A 116 -10.94 1.08 5.65
C ILE A 116 -12.35 0.80 5.15
N ARG A 117 -13.16 1.85 4.90
CA ARG A 117 -14.57 1.69 4.48
C ARG A 117 -14.73 0.95 3.15
N SER A 118 -13.75 1.08 2.24
CA SER A 118 -13.78 0.45 0.92
C SER A 118 -12.90 -0.80 0.80
N ALA A 119 -12.34 -1.28 1.91
CA ALA A 119 -11.41 -2.41 1.90
C ALA A 119 -12.06 -3.65 1.28
N GLN A 120 -11.28 -4.38 0.49
CA GLN A 120 -11.73 -5.56 -0.22
C GLN A 120 -11.17 -6.80 0.44
N ARG A 121 -12.02 -7.83 0.57
CA ARG A 121 -11.55 -9.16 1.00
C ARG A 121 -10.72 -9.79 -0.10
N ARG A 122 -9.56 -10.31 0.27
CA ARG A 122 -8.69 -11.10 -0.61
C ARG A 122 -8.36 -12.41 0.07
N GLN A 123 -8.55 -13.49 -0.66
CA GLN A 123 -8.21 -14.84 -0.21
C GLN A 123 -6.73 -15.11 -0.49
N LEU A 124 -5.97 -15.42 0.56
CA LEU A 124 -4.59 -15.89 0.48
C LEU A 124 -4.54 -17.37 0.05
N PRO A 125 -3.37 -17.90 -0.39
CA PRO A 125 -3.24 -19.29 -0.84
C PRO A 125 -3.73 -20.36 0.15
N SER A 126 -3.66 -20.11 1.46
CA SER A 126 -4.17 -20.99 2.51
C SER A 126 -5.71 -21.07 2.57
N GLY A 127 -6.40 -20.18 1.85
CA GLY A 127 -7.85 -19.97 1.95
C GLY A 127 -8.26 -18.90 2.96
N THR A 128 -7.32 -18.39 3.76
CA THR A 128 -7.56 -17.31 4.74
C THR A 128 -7.87 -16.00 4.03
N GLU A 129 -8.93 -15.31 4.47
CA GLU A 129 -9.26 -13.97 3.97
C GLU A 129 -8.59 -12.88 4.81
N VAL A 130 -8.09 -11.85 4.13
CA VAL A 130 -7.59 -10.60 4.71
C VAL A 130 -8.26 -9.39 4.04
N LEU A 131 -8.33 -8.26 4.73
CA LEU A 131 -8.78 -6.99 4.15
C LEU A 131 -7.60 -6.26 3.50
N VAL A 132 -7.78 -5.84 2.26
CA VAL A 132 -6.78 -5.13 1.46
C VAL A 132 -7.39 -3.82 0.96
N VAL A 133 -6.62 -2.74 1.01
CA VAL A 133 -7.02 -1.46 0.42
C VAL A 133 -7.37 -1.62 -1.07
N SER A 134 -8.28 -0.80 -1.59
CA SER A 134 -8.55 -0.77 -3.03
C SER A 134 -7.36 -0.17 -3.79
N ALA A 135 -7.17 -0.52 -5.06
CA ALA A 135 -6.02 -0.01 -5.81
C ALA A 135 -6.00 1.52 -5.97
N PRO A 136 -7.14 2.23 -6.20
CA PRO A 136 -7.14 3.69 -6.19
C PRO A 136 -6.69 4.30 -4.85
N LEU A 137 -7.20 3.78 -3.73
CA LEU A 137 -6.83 4.29 -2.41
C LEU A 137 -5.41 3.90 -2.01
N PHE A 138 -4.91 2.76 -2.49
CA PHE A 138 -3.49 2.41 -2.36
C PHE A 138 -2.62 3.51 -2.98
N LEU A 139 -2.88 3.88 -4.24
CA LEU A 139 -2.14 4.94 -4.93
C LEU A 139 -2.22 6.26 -4.15
N ALA A 140 -3.41 6.63 -3.67
CA ALA A 140 -3.60 7.86 -2.90
C ALA A 140 -2.81 7.84 -1.58
N THR A 141 -2.86 6.72 -0.84
CA THR A 141 -2.08 6.57 0.40
C THR A 141 -0.58 6.63 0.14
N LYS A 142 -0.09 6.03 -0.95
CA LYS A 142 1.32 6.01 -1.31
C LYS A 142 1.84 7.36 -1.77
N LEU A 143 1.03 8.14 -2.49
CA LEU A 143 1.36 9.52 -2.87
C LEU A 143 1.49 10.41 -1.63
N GLU A 144 0.51 10.37 -0.72
CA GLU A 144 0.57 11.11 0.54
C GLU A 144 1.84 10.77 1.35
N ALA A 145 2.14 9.47 1.46
CA ALA A 145 3.37 8.99 2.07
C ALA A 145 4.63 9.51 1.37
N PHE A 146 4.69 9.43 0.04
CA PHE A 146 5.83 9.91 -0.75
C PHE A 146 6.08 11.41 -0.57
N TYR A 147 5.04 12.23 -0.49
CA TYR A 147 5.22 13.67 -0.27
C TYR A 147 5.68 14.02 1.14
N ASP A 148 5.27 13.24 2.15
CA ASP A 148 5.68 13.45 3.53
C ASP A 148 7.17 13.09 3.75
N ARG A 149 7.62 11.93 3.26
CA ARG A 149 8.97 11.39 3.56
C ARG A 149 9.89 11.14 2.37
N GLY A 150 9.39 11.22 1.14
CA GLY A 150 10.13 10.84 -0.07
C GLY A 150 11.07 11.92 -0.62
N GLN A 151 10.90 13.18 -0.21
CA GLN A 151 11.80 14.30 -0.54
C GLN A 151 12.09 14.48 -2.05
N GLY A 152 11.17 14.05 -2.92
CA GLY A 152 11.33 14.10 -4.37
C GLY A 152 12.26 13.04 -4.97
N ASP A 153 12.62 12.00 -4.22
CA ASP A 153 13.40 10.86 -4.73
C ASP A 153 12.50 9.88 -5.50
N TYR A 154 12.17 10.22 -6.74
CA TYR A 154 11.33 9.39 -7.60
C TYR A 154 11.91 8.00 -7.85
N LEU A 155 13.23 7.84 -7.84
CA LEU A 155 13.87 6.58 -8.21
C LEU A 155 14.11 5.66 -7.01
N GLY A 156 14.62 6.20 -5.91
CA GLY A 156 15.06 5.42 -4.76
C GLY A 156 13.99 5.17 -3.71
N HIS A 157 12.87 5.90 -3.75
CA HIS A 157 11.85 5.79 -2.70
C HIS A 157 10.85 4.66 -2.96
N HIS A 158 10.66 3.80 -1.95
CA HIS A 158 9.81 2.62 -2.06
C HIS A 158 8.33 2.92 -2.31
N ASP A 159 7.79 4.04 -1.81
CA ASP A 159 6.40 4.39 -2.13
C ASP A 159 6.21 4.72 -3.63
N MET A 160 7.23 5.28 -4.28
CA MET A 160 7.18 5.52 -5.73
C MET A 160 7.34 4.22 -6.51
N GLU A 161 8.26 3.35 -6.09
CA GLU A 161 8.39 2.00 -6.62
C GLU A 161 7.06 1.22 -6.56
N ASP A 162 6.37 1.27 -5.41
CA ASP A 162 5.07 0.62 -5.20
C ASP A 162 3.97 1.19 -6.13
N ILE A 163 3.91 2.52 -6.29
CA ILE A 163 3.00 3.21 -7.21
C ILE A 163 3.22 2.71 -8.64
N ILE A 164 4.48 2.72 -9.11
CA ILE A 164 4.82 2.28 -10.47
C ILE A 164 4.48 0.81 -10.67
N ASN A 165 4.76 -0.06 -9.68
CA ASN A 165 4.44 -1.49 -9.76
C ASN A 165 2.93 -1.76 -9.86
N VAL A 166 2.09 -1.02 -9.12
CA VAL A 166 0.62 -1.16 -9.24
C VAL A 166 0.13 -0.64 -10.59
N ILE A 167 0.61 0.52 -11.03
CA ILE A 167 0.23 1.10 -12.32
C ILE A 167 0.65 0.19 -13.47
N ASP A 168 1.83 -0.44 -13.38
CA ASP A 168 2.32 -1.40 -14.36
C ASP A 168 1.56 -2.73 -14.31
N GLY A 169 1.31 -3.25 -13.12
CA GLY A 169 0.78 -4.60 -12.94
C GLY A 169 -0.75 -4.71 -12.89
N ARG A 170 -1.48 -3.60 -12.98
CA ARG A 170 -2.95 -3.59 -12.90
C ARG A 170 -3.58 -2.90 -14.12
N PRO A 171 -3.88 -3.65 -15.21
CA PRO A 171 -4.48 -3.09 -16.42
C PRO A 171 -5.80 -2.33 -16.19
N GLU A 172 -6.55 -2.71 -15.16
CA GLU A 172 -7.85 -2.13 -14.81
C GLU A 172 -7.75 -0.79 -14.07
N ILE A 173 -6.55 -0.37 -13.63
CA ILE A 173 -6.38 0.74 -12.67
C ILE A 173 -7.07 2.04 -13.11
N ALA A 174 -6.99 2.40 -14.39
CA ALA A 174 -7.62 3.62 -14.89
C ALA A 174 -9.15 3.56 -14.80
N THR A 175 -9.75 2.40 -15.07
CA THR A 175 -11.21 2.21 -14.96
C THR A 175 -11.65 2.23 -13.50
N GLU A 176 -10.82 1.68 -12.59
CA GLU A 176 -11.13 1.68 -11.16
C GLU A 176 -11.00 3.06 -10.53
N VAL A 177 -10.02 3.86 -10.95
CA VAL A 177 -9.91 5.26 -10.54
C VAL A 177 -11.09 6.07 -11.08
N GLU A 178 -11.52 5.81 -12.32
CA GLU A 178 -12.72 6.45 -12.87
C GLU A 178 -14.00 6.07 -12.10
N ALA A 179 -14.09 4.84 -11.60
CA ALA A 179 -15.21 4.36 -10.80
C ALA A 179 -15.14 4.73 -9.31
N ALA A 180 -14.01 5.27 -8.84
CA ALA A 180 -13.83 5.68 -7.46
C ALA A 180 -14.67 6.93 -7.12
N ASP A 181 -14.79 7.21 -5.82
CA ASP A 181 -15.39 8.44 -5.32
C ASP A 181 -14.69 9.66 -5.94
N GLN A 182 -15.47 10.71 -6.19
CA GLN A 182 -15.03 11.93 -6.87
C GLN A 182 -13.76 12.52 -6.26
N GLU A 183 -13.67 12.55 -4.93
CA GLU A 183 -12.52 13.10 -4.20
C GLU A 183 -11.22 12.33 -4.50
N VAL A 184 -11.28 10.99 -4.49
CA VAL A 184 -10.11 10.13 -4.79
C VAL A 184 -9.72 10.30 -6.26
N ARG A 185 -10.70 10.29 -7.16
CA ARG A 185 -10.47 10.45 -8.60
C ARG A 185 -9.81 11.79 -8.93
N ASP A 186 -10.32 12.88 -8.37
CA ASP A 186 -9.80 14.22 -8.64
C ASP A 186 -8.42 14.43 -8.01
N HIS A 187 -8.18 13.90 -6.80
CA HIS A 187 -6.85 13.91 -6.21
C HIS A 187 -5.85 13.17 -7.09
N LEU A 188 -6.11 11.90 -7.43
CA LEU A 188 -5.18 11.12 -8.25
C LEU A 188 -4.95 11.75 -9.62
N ARG A 189 -5.99 12.33 -10.24
CA ARG A 189 -5.85 13.03 -11.52
C ARG A 189 -4.87 14.18 -11.41
N GLN A 190 -5.03 15.03 -10.39
CA GLN A 190 -4.14 16.17 -10.16
C GLN A 190 -2.71 15.70 -9.87
N GLU A 191 -2.52 14.74 -8.96
CA GLU A 191 -1.18 14.25 -8.60
C GLU A 191 -0.44 13.66 -9.81
N PHE A 192 -1.11 12.87 -10.65
CA PHE A 192 -0.47 12.28 -11.82
C PHE A 192 -0.24 13.30 -12.94
N ASP A 193 -1.06 14.33 -13.07
CA ASP A 193 -0.78 15.46 -13.98
C ASP A 193 0.49 16.21 -13.54
N ASP A 194 0.59 16.54 -12.25
CA ASP A 194 1.75 17.22 -11.67
C ASP A 194 3.04 16.38 -11.80
N LEU A 195 2.96 15.07 -11.54
CA LEU A 195 4.09 14.16 -11.74
C LEU A 195 4.50 14.07 -13.22
N LEU A 196 3.54 13.97 -14.16
CA LEU A 196 3.83 13.93 -15.59
C LEU A 196 4.39 15.25 -16.14
N ALA A 197 4.09 16.37 -15.46
CA ALA A 197 4.65 17.68 -15.80
C ALA A 197 6.12 17.83 -15.37
N ASP A 198 6.63 16.98 -14.46
CA ASP A 198 8.04 16.94 -14.06
C ASP A 198 8.85 15.96 -14.92
N PRO A 199 9.78 16.44 -15.77
CA PRO A 199 10.63 15.57 -16.58
C PRO A 199 11.46 14.59 -15.75
N ARG A 200 11.84 14.96 -14.51
CA ARG A 200 12.64 14.09 -13.63
C ARG A 200 11.88 12.82 -13.26
N PHE A 201 10.56 12.91 -13.08
CA PHE A 201 9.72 11.75 -12.83
C PHE A 201 9.59 10.89 -14.09
N VAL A 202 9.30 11.52 -15.23
CA VAL A 202 9.12 10.82 -16.52
C VAL A 202 10.39 10.06 -16.92
N ASP A 203 11.55 10.67 -16.74
CA ASP A 203 12.85 10.11 -17.12
C ASP A 203 13.25 8.88 -16.29
N VAL A 204 12.75 8.75 -15.06
CA VAL A 204 13.08 7.60 -14.18
C VAL A 204 12.14 6.41 -14.35
N ILE A 205 10.99 6.55 -15.01
CA ILE A 205 10.04 5.44 -15.21
C ILE A 205 10.70 4.17 -15.78
N PRO A 206 11.52 4.23 -16.84
CA PRO A 206 12.22 3.05 -17.36
C PRO A 206 13.23 2.45 -16.37
N MET A 207 13.72 3.23 -15.41
CA MET A 207 14.72 2.82 -14.42
C MET A 207 14.11 1.98 -13.28
N HIS A 208 12.79 2.05 -13.08
CA HIS A 208 12.07 1.12 -12.19
C HIS A 208 11.93 -0.29 -12.79
N LEU A 209 12.24 -0.45 -14.07
CA LEU A 209 12.07 -1.70 -14.80
C LEU A 209 13.41 -2.40 -14.99
N ARG A 210 13.38 -3.72 -15.16
CA ARG A 210 14.57 -4.48 -15.52
C ARG A 210 15.10 -4.02 -16.88
N GLY A 211 16.42 -4.11 -17.08
CA GLY A 211 17.08 -3.63 -18.30
C GLY A 211 16.87 -4.50 -19.55
N ASP A 212 16.18 -5.65 -19.45
CA ASP A 212 15.87 -6.47 -20.62
C ASP A 212 14.78 -5.82 -21.50
N LEU A 213 14.82 -6.11 -22.81
CA LEU A 213 13.94 -5.48 -23.79
C LEU A 213 12.45 -5.65 -23.48
N THR A 214 12.06 -6.79 -22.91
CA THR A 214 10.66 -7.09 -22.60
C THR A 214 10.17 -6.20 -21.46
N SER A 215 10.95 -6.08 -20.40
CA SER A 215 10.64 -5.20 -19.26
C SER A 215 10.64 -3.73 -19.68
N GLN A 216 11.62 -3.29 -20.47
CA GLN A 216 11.70 -1.89 -20.93
C GLN A 216 10.52 -1.48 -21.82
N ALA A 217 9.92 -2.40 -22.57
CA ALA A 217 8.71 -2.12 -23.35
C ALA A 217 7.52 -1.72 -22.46
N ARG A 218 7.51 -2.11 -21.18
CA ARG A 218 6.44 -1.77 -20.22
C ARG A 218 6.48 -0.30 -19.79
N ALA A 219 7.60 0.41 -19.93
CA ALA A 219 7.68 1.84 -19.63
C ALA A 219 6.64 2.65 -20.42
N ARG A 220 6.39 2.25 -21.68
CA ARG A 220 5.36 2.87 -22.51
C ARG A 220 3.96 2.61 -21.96
N VAL A 221 3.70 1.38 -21.50
CA VAL A 221 2.42 0.99 -20.90
C VAL A 221 2.15 1.79 -19.63
N ILE A 222 3.16 1.94 -18.77
CA ILE A 222 3.08 2.76 -17.55
C ILE A 222 2.76 4.22 -17.90
N LEU A 223 3.50 4.82 -18.83
CA LEU A 223 3.27 6.20 -19.28
C LEU A 223 1.86 6.41 -19.85
N ASP A 224 1.38 5.48 -20.68
CA ASP A 224 0.04 5.59 -21.26
C ASP A 224 -1.06 5.43 -20.18
N ARG A 225 -0.82 4.63 -19.13
CA ARG A 225 -1.73 4.52 -17.98
C ARG A 225 -1.70 5.77 -17.10
N LEU A 226 -0.52 6.29 -16.80
CA LEU A 226 -0.36 7.57 -16.07
C LEU A 226 -1.09 8.69 -16.78
N ARG A 227 -0.96 8.82 -18.11
CA ARG A 227 -1.71 9.82 -18.88
C ARG A 227 -3.22 9.66 -18.73
N ARG A 228 -3.74 8.43 -18.84
CA ARG A 228 -5.16 8.16 -18.61
C ARG A 228 -5.61 8.53 -17.19
N LEU A 229 -4.78 8.27 -16.18
CA LEU A 229 -5.05 8.66 -14.80
C LEU A 229 -5.07 10.18 -14.63
N ALA A 230 -4.17 10.89 -15.31
CA ALA A 230 -4.13 12.36 -15.37
C ALA A 230 -5.23 12.98 -16.26
N GLY A 231 -5.98 12.18 -17.03
CA GLY A 231 -7.01 12.66 -17.95
C GLY A 231 -6.46 13.23 -19.26
N LEU A 232 -5.26 12.79 -19.68
CA LEU A 232 -4.54 13.19 -20.88
C LEU A 232 -4.68 12.18 -22.04
#